data_AF-A0A1G2KPA7-F1
#
_entry.id   AF-A0A1G2KPA7-F1
#
_cell.length_a   1.000
_cell.length_b   1.000
_cell.length_c   1.000
_cell.angle_alpha   90.00
_cell.angle_beta   90.00
_cell.angle_gamma   90.00
#
_symmetry.space_group_name_H-M   'P 1'
#
loop_
_entity.id
_entity.type
_entity.pdbx_description
1 polymer ?
#
loop_
_entity_poly.entity_id
_entity_poly.type
_entity_poly.pdbx_seq_one_letter_code
_entity_poly.pdbx_strand_id
1 'polypeptide(L)'
;MVWWQSIAELVSQDKEQVKAPETFKERLRHVLIVHALDWLYGVLFIFTHFYFVAIAFLFFSARGGYYFLTTQLMEALSEPYLGALGVYVLLKELRKRKIQATSRHYGEIFVAAWQVLLIVAVGCIVLLSRYHFDDISRLIITDALAVLFIYAAGKIHRP
;
A
#
# COMPACT_ATOMS: atom_id res chain seq x y z
N MET A 1 10.26 4.98 -27.16
CA MET A 1 10.55 5.78 -25.95
C MET A 1 9.89 5.10 -24.77
N VAL A 2 10.68 4.40 -23.95
CA VAL A 2 10.14 3.64 -22.81
C VAL A 2 10.27 4.53 -21.58
N TRP A 3 9.17 5.16 -21.17
CA TRP A 3 9.08 6.07 -20.00
C TRP A 3 9.65 5.46 -18.70
N TRP A 4 9.68 4.14 -18.60
CA TRP A 4 10.32 3.40 -17.51
C TRP A 4 11.85 3.50 -17.49
N GLN A 5 12.52 3.68 -18.62
CA GLN A 5 13.98 3.87 -18.67
C GLN A 5 14.40 5.16 -17.97
N SER A 6 13.62 6.23 -18.11
CA SER A 6 13.88 7.50 -17.42
C SER A 6 13.67 7.42 -15.91
N ILE A 7 12.79 6.54 -15.44
CA ILE A 7 12.59 6.28 -14.01
C ILE A 7 13.74 5.40 -13.49
N ALA A 8 14.15 4.38 -14.25
CA ALA A 8 15.27 3.51 -13.91
C ALA A 8 16.60 4.28 -13.88
N GLU A 9 16.86 5.17 -14.84
CA GLU A 9 18.04 6.05 -14.88
C GLU A 9 18.09 6.99 -13.66
N LEU A 10 16.95 7.57 -13.28
CA LEU A 10 16.85 8.42 -12.09
C LEU A 10 17.08 7.65 -10.78
N VAL A 11 16.91 6.33 -10.80
CA VAL A 11 17.15 5.42 -9.67
C VAL A 11 18.58 4.88 -9.69
N SER A 12 19.21 4.72 -10.86
CA SER A 12 20.57 4.19 -11.00
C SER A 12 21.68 5.23 -10.94
N GLN A 13 21.41 6.52 -11.19
CA GLN A 13 22.41 7.59 -11.16
C GLN A 13 22.94 7.95 -9.75
N ASP A 14 22.38 7.39 -8.67
CA ASP A 14 22.66 7.80 -7.28
C ASP A 14 24.02 7.29 -6.72
N LYS A 15 24.83 6.59 -7.52
CA LYS A 15 26.21 6.20 -7.13
C LYS A 15 27.29 7.19 -7.63
N GLU A 16 26.98 8.07 -8.57
CA GLU A 16 27.87 9.15 -8.97
C GLU A 16 27.29 10.48 -8.49
N GLN A 17 28.13 11.26 -7.82
CA GLN A 17 27.84 12.57 -7.26
C GLN A 17 26.88 13.37 -8.14
N VAL A 18 25.68 13.64 -7.63
CA VAL A 18 24.68 14.50 -8.28
C VAL A 18 25.30 15.88 -8.48
N LYS A 19 25.85 16.12 -9.68
CA LYS A 19 26.22 17.46 -10.14
C LYS A 19 24.96 18.31 -10.09
N ALA A 20 25.08 19.51 -9.52
CA ALA A 20 23.98 20.46 -9.45
C ALA A 20 23.39 20.68 -10.86
N PRO A 21 22.06 20.69 -11.02
CA PRO A 21 21.42 20.80 -12.34
C PRO A 21 21.85 22.11 -13.00
N GLU A 22 22.49 22.01 -14.17
CA GLU A 22 23.05 23.17 -14.89
C GLU A 22 21.95 23.99 -15.59
N THR A 23 20.74 23.45 -15.76
CA THR A 23 19.68 24.07 -16.58
C THR A 23 18.35 24.25 -15.84
N PHE A 24 17.70 25.42 -15.99
CA PHE A 24 16.41 25.75 -15.34
C PHE A 24 15.28 24.73 -15.65
N LYS A 25 15.28 24.16 -16.87
CA LYS A 25 14.32 23.13 -17.29
C LYS A 25 14.46 21.82 -16.50
N GLU A 26 15.68 21.45 -16.11
CA GLU A 26 15.94 20.26 -15.29
C GLU A 26 15.52 20.47 -13.85
N ARG A 27 15.74 21.67 -13.29
CA ARG A 27 15.19 22.07 -11.98
C ARG A 27 13.66 22.00 -11.97
N LEU A 28 12.99 22.56 -12.98
CA LEU A 28 11.52 22.58 -13.04
C LEU A 28 10.94 21.16 -13.15
N ARG A 29 11.54 20.32 -14.01
CA ARG A 29 11.17 18.91 -14.15
C ARG A 29 11.37 18.15 -12.84
N HIS A 30 12.49 18.37 -12.14
CA HIS A 30 12.78 17.71 -10.88
C HIS A 30 11.77 18.11 -9.79
N VAL A 31 11.41 19.39 -9.69
CA VAL A 31 10.40 19.89 -8.74
C VAL A 31 9.01 19.30 -9.05
N LEU A 32 8.61 19.28 -10.32
CA LEU A 32 7.33 18.69 -10.74
C LEU A 32 7.26 17.19 -10.43
N ILE A 33 8.32 16.43 -10.70
CA ILE A 33 8.37 14.99 -10.43
C ILE A 33 8.28 14.73 -8.92
N VAL A 34 9.01 15.48 -8.10
CA VAL A 34 8.96 15.32 -6.63
C VAL A 34 7.55 15.62 -6.12
N HIS A 35 6.93 16.72 -6.53
CA HIS A 35 5.56 17.04 -6.12
C HIS A 35 4.53 16.01 -6.62
N ALA A 36 4.67 15.52 -7.84
CA ALA A 36 3.80 14.47 -8.38
C ALA A 36 3.92 13.16 -7.58
N LEU A 37 5.15 12.76 -7.21
CA LEU A 37 5.40 11.59 -6.38
C LEU A 37 4.86 11.77 -4.95
N ASP A 38 4.96 12.98 -4.39
CA ASP A 38 4.39 13.31 -3.08
C ASP A 38 2.86 13.20 -3.09
N TRP A 39 2.22 13.73 -4.13
CA TRP A 39 0.77 13.64 -4.31
C TRP A 39 0.33 12.19 -4.49
N LEU A 40 1.01 11.44 -5.36
CA LEU A 40 0.76 10.02 -5.58
C LEU A 40 0.87 9.23 -4.28
N TYR A 41 1.94 9.46 -3.50
CA TYR A 41 2.12 8.83 -2.19
C TYR A 41 0.96 9.13 -1.25
N GLY A 42 0.49 10.38 -1.20
CA GLY A 42 -0.66 10.79 -0.39
C GLY A 42 -1.96 10.10 -0.81
N VAL A 43 -2.24 10.05 -2.11
CA VAL A 43 -3.43 9.38 -2.66
C VAL A 43 -3.41 7.88 -2.36
N LEU A 44 -2.28 7.21 -2.58
CA LEU A 44 -2.13 5.78 -2.29
C LEU A 44 -2.27 5.50 -0.79
N PHE A 45 -1.73 6.36 0.06
CA PHE A 45 -1.91 6.26 1.52
C PHE A 45 -3.40 6.31 1.90
N ILE A 46 -4.13 7.32 1.42
CA ILE A 46 -5.56 7.49 1.70
C ILE A 46 -6.34 6.27 1.20
N PHE A 47 -6.12 5.87 -0.06
CA PHE A 47 -6.81 4.75 -0.67
C PHE A 47 -6.59 3.44 0.08
N THR A 48 -5.34 3.12 0.43
CA THR A 48 -5.01 1.87 1.14
C THR A 48 -5.59 1.82 2.55
N HIS A 49 -5.62 2.94 3.27
CA HIS A 49 -6.21 3.01 4.60
C HIS A 49 -7.74 2.98 4.56
N PHE A 50 -8.33 3.69 3.59
CA PHE A 50 -9.77 3.66 3.37
C PHE A 50 -10.26 2.23 3.08
N TYR A 51 -9.56 1.51 2.19
CA TYR A 51 -9.87 0.12 1.88
C TYR A 51 -9.81 -0.78 3.12
N PHE A 52 -8.75 -0.67 3.92
CA PHE A 52 -8.63 -1.41 5.18
C PHE A 52 -9.80 -1.15 6.13
N VAL A 53 -10.15 0.12 6.35
CA VAL A 53 -11.27 0.50 7.23
C VAL A 53 -12.60 -0.01 6.67
N ALA A 54 -12.82 0.08 5.36
CA ALA A 54 -14.03 -0.40 4.71
C ALA A 54 -14.21 -1.92 4.89
N ILE A 55 -13.15 -2.70 4.65
CA ILE A 55 -13.16 -4.16 4.85
C ILE A 55 -13.41 -4.52 6.32
N ALA A 56 -12.70 -3.87 7.25
CA ALA A 56 -12.88 -4.11 8.68
C ALA A 56 -14.33 -3.77 9.11
N PHE A 57 -14.86 -2.63 8.66
CA PHE A 57 -16.23 -2.24 8.94
C PHE A 57 -17.24 -3.25 8.39
N LEU A 58 -17.08 -3.70 7.14
CA LEU A 58 -17.97 -4.69 6.54
C LEU A 58 -17.94 -6.02 7.27
N PHE A 59 -16.77 -6.44 7.77
CA PHE A 59 -16.66 -7.68 8.55
C PHE A 59 -17.44 -7.61 9.87
N PHE A 60 -17.38 -6.48 10.58
CA PHE A 60 -18.06 -6.33 11.87
C PHE A 60 -19.53 -5.89 11.74
N SER A 61 -19.94 -5.35 10.59
CA SER A 61 -21.30 -4.88 10.36
C SER A 61 -22.26 -6.05 10.12
N ALA A 62 -23.50 -5.91 10.58
CA ALA A 62 -24.54 -6.88 10.28
C ALA A 62 -24.84 -6.87 8.77
N ARG A 63 -25.13 -8.06 8.20
CA ARG A 63 -25.52 -8.24 6.80
C ARG A 63 -26.84 -7.51 6.51
N GLY A 64 -26.75 -6.23 6.19
CA GLY A 64 -27.87 -5.37 5.80
C GLY A 64 -28.10 -5.34 4.28
N GLY A 65 -29.12 -4.61 3.84
CA GLY A 65 -29.55 -4.59 2.43
C GLY A 65 -28.49 -4.15 1.41
N TYR A 66 -27.50 -3.33 1.82
CA TYR A 66 -26.42 -2.89 0.95
C TYR A 66 -25.17 -3.77 0.99
N TYR A 67 -25.14 -4.81 1.84
CA TYR A 67 -23.97 -5.66 2.06
C TYR A 67 -23.44 -6.22 0.73
N PHE A 68 -24.31 -6.84 -0.05
CA PHE A 68 -23.95 -7.46 -1.33
C PHE A 68 -23.32 -6.49 -2.34
N LEU A 69 -23.87 -5.28 -2.48
CA LEU A 69 -23.31 -4.28 -3.39
C LEU A 69 -21.94 -3.79 -2.91
N THR A 70 -21.81 -3.56 -1.60
CA THR A 70 -20.56 -3.11 -1.00
C THR A 70 -19.47 -4.20 -1.04
N THR A 71 -19.81 -5.48 -0.86
CA THR A 71 -18.85 -6.57 -0.94
C THR A 71 -18.33 -6.76 -2.36
N GLN A 72 -19.21 -6.73 -3.38
CA GLN A 72 -18.79 -6.78 -4.78
C GLN A 72 -17.88 -5.61 -5.16
N LEU A 73 -18.20 -4.41 -4.67
CA LEU A 73 -17.34 -3.24 -4.88
C LEU A 73 -15.96 -3.42 -4.25
N MET A 74 -15.90 -3.93 -3.01
CA MET A 74 -14.62 -4.18 -2.34
C MET A 74 -13.81 -5.28 -3.02
N GLU A 75 -14.47 -6.31 -3.54
CA GLU A 75 -13.85 -7.37 -4.31
C GLU A 75 -13.23 -6.83 -5.61
N ALA A 76 -13.97 -6.04 -6.38
CA ALA A 76 -13.46 -5.36 -7.58
C ALA A 76 -12.30 -4.41 -7.28
N LEU A 77 -12.27 -3.84 -6.07
CA LEU A 77 -11.19 -2.97 -5.63
C LEU A 77 -9.98 -3.71 -5.04
N SER A 78 -10.05 -5.02 -4.78
CA SER A 78 -8.96 -5.78 -4.17
C SER A 78 -7.71 -5.82 -5.05
N GLU A 79 -7.86 -6.11 -6.35
CA GLU A 79 -6.73 -6.11 -7.28
C GLU A 79 -6.03 -4.74 -7.40
N PRO A 80 -6.77 -3.63 -7.69
CA PRO A 80 -6.14 -2.31 -7.74
C PRO A 80 -5.62 -1.86 -6.37
N TYR A 81 -6.21 -2.33 -5.27
CA TYR A 81 -5.68 -2.15 -3.91
C TYR A 81 -4.31 -2.79 -3.74
N LEU A 82 -4.12 -4.05 -4.12
CA LEU A 82 -2.82 -4.72 -4.02
C LEU A 82 -1.77 -4.06 -4.90
N GLY A 83 -2.14 -3.65 -6.12
CA GLY A 83 -1.27 -2.86 -7.00
C GLY A 83 -0.86 -1.53 -6.36
N ALA A 84 -1.83 -0.78 -5.83
CA ALA A 84 -1.60 0.48 -5.13
C ALA A 84 -0.71 0.32 -3.90
N LEU A 85 -0.92 -0.72 -3.10
CA LEU A 85 -0.12 -1.04 -1.93
C LEU A 85 1.32 -1.39 -2.30
N GLY A 86 1.53 -2.20 -3.34
CA GLY A 86 2.86 -2.52 -3.85
C GLY A 86 3.63 -1.27 -4.27
N VAL A 87 2.99 -0.39 -5.05
CA VAL A 87 3.58 0.91 -5.45
C VAL A 87 3.87 1.79 -4.23
N TYR A 88 2.94 1.85 -3.27
CA TYR A 88 3.13 2.63 -2.04
C TYR A 88 4.34 2.16 -1.24
N VAL A 89 4.52 0.85 -1.08
CA VAL A 89 5.68 0.27 -0.37
C VAL A 89 6.99 0.57 -1.11
N LEU A 90 7.00 0.45 -2.44
CA LEU A 90 8.17 0.81 -3.25
C LEU A 90 8.53 2.29 -3.11
N LEU A 91 7.56 3.19 -3.25
CA LEU A 91 7.77 4.63 -3.08
C LEU A 91 8.26 4.98 -1.68
N LYS A 92 7.72 4.31 -0.65
CA LYS A 92 8.16 4.48 0.73
C LYS A 92 9.63 4.09 0.91
N GLU A 93 10.03 2.94 0.38
CA GLU A 93 11.41 2.44 0.50
C GLU A 93 12.39 3.34 -0.28
N LEU A 94 12.01 3.82 -1.46
CA LEU A 94 12.78 4.80 -2.22
C LEU A 94 12.95 6.12 -1.44
N ARG A 95 11.88 6.63 -0.83
CA ARG A 95 11.95 7.87 -0.03
C ARG A 95 12.82 7.70 1.22
N LYS A 96 12.76 6.53 1.87
CA LYS A 96 13.61 6.21 3.02
C LYS A 96 15.09 6.24 2.66
N ARG A 97 15.46 5.75 1.48
CA ARG A 97 16.84 5.77 0.97
C ARG A 97 17.31 7.19 0.61
N LYS A 98 16.46 8.00 -0.04
CA LYS A 98 16.83 9.35 -0.50
C LYS A 98 16.93 10.41 0.61
N ILE A 99 16.05 10.38 1.61
CA ILE A 99 15.86 11.56 2.47
C ILE A 99 16.53 11.42 3.86
N GLN A 100 16.99 10.24 4.27
CA GLN A 100 17.36 9.96 5.69
C GLN A 100 16.28 10.42 6.70
N ALA A 101 15.09 10.83 6.24
CA ALA A 101 13.98 11.12 7.10
C ALA A 101 13.63 9.81 7.79
N THR A 102 13.69 9.83 9.11
CA THR A 102 13.17 8.78 9.99
C THR A 102 11.75 8.46 9.55
N SER A 103 11.64 7.47 8.65
CA SER A 103 10.38 6.93 8.18
C SER A 103 9.77 6.26 9.40
N ARG A 104 8.97 7.04 10.14
CA ARG A 104 8.22 6.56 11.30
C ARG A 104 7.50 5.28 10.90
N HIS A 105 7.46 4.32 11.81
CA HIS A 105 7.11 2.90 11.64
C HIS A 105 5.66 2.64 11.17
N TYR A 106 4.96 3.62 10.59
CA TYR A 106 3.56 3.54 10.15
C TYR A 106 3.27 2.36 9.21
N GLY A 107 4.25 1.93 8.39
CA GLY A 107 4.05 0.75 7.54
C GLY A 107 4.09 -0.57 8.31
N GLU A 108 4.88 -0.66 9.37
CA GLU A 108 4.89 -1.85 10.23
C GLU A 108 3.61 -1.94 11.04
N ILE A 109 3.10 -0.80 11.51
CA ILE A 109 1.81 -0.70 12.17
C ILE A 109 0.69 -1.10 11.22
N PHE A 110 0.73 -0.69 9.95
CA PHE A 110 -0.29 -1.07 8.95
C PHE A 110 -0.29 -2.58 8.67
N VAL A 111 0.89 -3.18 8.50
CA VAL A 111 1.02 -4.63 8.31
C VAL A 111 0.51 -5.37 9.55
N ALA A 112 0.91 -4.92 10.74
CA ALA A 112 0.44 -5.47 12.01
C ALA A 112 -1.08 -5.34 12.17
N ALA A 113 -1.68 -4.22 11.74
CA ALA A 113 -3.13 -4.02 11.79
C ALA A 113 -3.87 -5.03 10.90
N TRP A 114 -3.35 -5.33 9.71
CA TRP A 114 -3.87 -6.41 8.87
C TRP A 114 -3.75 -7.79 9.52
N GLN A 115 -2.63 -8.09 10.18
CA GLN A 115 -2.46 -9.37 10.89
C GLN A 115 -3.40 -9.48 12.09
N VAL A 116 -3.59 -8.40 12.84
CA VAL A 116 -4.57 -8.35 13.95
C VAL A 116 -5.98 -8.55 13.41
N LEU A 117 -6.35 -7.88 12.31
CA LEU A 117 -7.66 -8.07 11.69
C LEU A 117 -7.87 -9.52 11.25
N LEU A 118 -6.85 -10.16 10.65
CA LEU A 118 -6.89 -11.56 10.26
C LEU A 118 -7.13 -12.48 11.47
N ILE A 119 -6.34 -12.31 12.54
CA ILE A 119 -6.45 -13.13 13.77
C ILE A 119 -7.84 -12.94 14.40
N VAL A 120 -8.32 -11.70 14.49
CA VAL A 120 -9.65 -11.40 15.04
C VAL A 120 -10.74 -12.00 14.15
N ALA A 121 -10.63 -11.89 12.83
CA ALA A 121 -11.61 -12.43 11.90
C ALA A 121 -11.72 -13.96 12.00
N VAL A 122 -10.57 -14.65 12.00
CA VAL A 122 -10.51 -16.11 12.19
C VAL A 122 -11.06 -16.50 13.56
N GLY A 123 -10.66 -15.80 14.62
CA GLY A 123 -11.18 -16.03 15.97
C GLY A 123 -12.70 -15.85 16.06
N CYS A 124 -13.25 -14.81 15.42
CA CYS A 124 -14.68 -14.58 15.34
C CYS A 124 -15.39 -15.71 14.59
N ILE A 125 -14.88 -16.17 13.45
CA ILE A 125 -15.49 -17.25 12.67
C ILE A 125 -15.46 -18.58 13.44
N VAL A 126 -14.38 -18.87 14.16
CA VAL A 126 -14.23 -20.14 14.89
C VAL A 126 -15.04 -20.16 16.19
N LEU A 127 -15.12 -19.05 16.92
CA LEU A 127 -15.68 -18.99 18.27
C LEU A 127 -17.15 -18.54 18.32
N LEU A 128 -17.63 -17.81 17.32
CA LEU A 128 -18.95 -17.18 17.35
C LEU A 128 -19.80 -17.65 16.17
N SER A 129 -20.90 -18.35 16.46
CA SER A 129 -21.83 -18.90 15.45
C SER A 129 -22.50 -17.86 14.54
N ARG A 130 -22.34 -16.56 14.82
CA ARG A 130 -22.87 -15.47 13.97
C ARG A 130 -21.96 -15.16 12.78
N TYR A 131 -20.66 -15.46 12.88
CA TYR A 131 -19.70 -15.22 11.80
C TYR A 131 -19.51 -16.50 10.99
N HIS A 132 -19.48 -16.34 9.68
CA HIS A 132 -19.28 -17.44 8.74
C HIS A 132 -18.21 -17.05 7.73
N PHE A 133 -17.57 -18.06 7.16
CA PHE A 133 -16.65 -17.85 6.06
C PHE A 133 -17.44 -17.36 4.83
N ASP A 134 -17.14 -16.15 4.37
CA ASP A 134 -17.75 -15.49 3.22
C ASP A 134 -16.72 -14.66 2.42
N ASP A 135 -17.18 -13.92 1.41
CA ASP A 135 -16.32 -13.12 0.53
C ASP A 135 -15.48 -12.08 1.28
N ILE A 136 -16.02 -11.44 2.33
CA ILE A 136 -15.25 -10.46 3.12
C ILE A 136 -14.15 -11.17 3.91
N SER A 137 -14.46 -12.30 4.54
CA SER A 137 -13.42 -13.08 5.24
C SER A 137 -12.33 -13.59 4.28
N ARG A 138 -12.70 -13.95 3.05
CA ARG A 138 -11.75 -14.34 1.98
C ARG A 138 -10.86 -13.17 1.59
N LEU A 139 -11.42 -11.97 1.41
CA LEU A 139 -10.66 -10.74 1.15
C LEU A 139 -9.70 -10.43 2.29
N ILE A 140 -10.15 -10.49 3.55
CA ILE A 140 -9.28 -10.27 4.73
C ILE A 140 -8.08 -11.21 4.72
N ILE A 141 -8.29 -12.50 4.48
CA ILE A 141 -7.20 -13.49 4.43
C ILE A 141 -6.25 -13.17 3.28
N THR A 142 -6.78 -12.90 2.09
CA THR A 142 -5.99 -12.68 0.89
C THR A 142 -5.14 -11.42 1.01
N ASP A 143 -5.75 -10.31 1.41
CA ASP A 143 -5.09 -9.03 1.55
C ASP A 143 -4.10 -9.03 2.72
N ALA A 144 -4.44 -9.62 3.87
CA ALA A 144 -3.52 -9.71 5.00
C ALA A 144 -2.27 -10.52 4.66
N LEU A 145 -2.41 -11.63 3.93
CA LEU A 145 -1.27 -12.42 3.45
C LEU A 145 -0.46 -11.67 2.40
N ALA A 146 -1.13 -11.03 1.43
CA ALA A 146 -0.44 -10.24 0.40
C ALA A 146 0.34 -9.07 1.01
N VAL A 147 -0.24 -8.33 1.94
CA VAL A 147 0.41 -7.25 2.70
C VAL A 147 1.65 -7.78 3.43
N LEU A 148 1.54 -8.95 4.06
CA LEU A 148 2.66 -9.60 4.75
C LEU A 148 3.79 -9.97 3.78
N PHE A 149 3.46 -10.56 2.63
CA PHE A 149 4.44 -10.91 1.61
C PHE A 149 5.12 -9.68 1.01
N ILE A 150 4.36 -8.63 0.69
CA ILE A 150 4.90 -7.36 0.18
C ILE A 150 5.86 -6.74 1.21
N TYR A 151 5.49 -6.74 2.49
CA TYR A 151 6.34 -6.24 3.56
C TYR A 151 7.61 -7.10 3.73
N ALA A 152 7.47 -8.43 3.75
CA ALA A 152 8.60 -9.35 3.85
C ALA A 152 9.57 -9.16 2.68
N ALA A 153 9.06 -9.08 1.44
CA ALA A 153 9.86 -8.80 0.25
C ALA A 153 10.61 -7.45 0.35
N GLY A 154 9.91 -6.39 0.79
CA GLY A 154 10.53 -5.08 1.01
C GLY A 154 11.60 -5.08 2.10
N LYS A 155 11.46 -5.92 3.13
CA LYS A 155 12.43 -6.03 4.24
C LYS A 155 13.65 -6.88 3.87
N ILE A 156 13.45 -7.97 3.11
CA ILE A 156 14.53 -8.87 2.65
C ILE A 156 15.47 -8.14 1.68
N HIS A 157 14.97 -7.16 0.93
CA HIS A 157 15.79 -6.36 -0.01
C HIS A 157 16.61 -5.23 0.64
N ARG A 158 16.89 -5.34 1.94
CA ARG A 158 17.89 -4.52 2.65
C ARG A 158 19.27 -5.18 2.52
N PRO A 159 20.20 -4.66 1.70
CA PRO A 159 21.62 -4.98 1.81
C PRO A 159 22.21 -4.41 3.12
#